data_AF-A0A957FJ13-F1
#
_entry.id   AF-A0A957FJ13-F1
#
_cell.length_a   1.000
_cell.length_b   1.000
_cell.length_c   1.000
_cell.angle_alpha   90.00
_cell.angle_beta   90.00
_cell.angle_gamma   90.00
#
_symmetry.space_group_name_H-M   'P 1'
#
loop_
_entity.id
_entity.type
_entity.pdbx_description
1 polymer ?
#
loop_
_entity_poly.entity_id
_entity_poly.type
_entity_poly.pdbx_seq_one_letter_code
_entity_poly.pdbx_strand_id
1 'polypeptide(L)'
;YFTPGPQFGGEPVQVILVERQHGVPRSAALTAVSLDKTLELTVNFAFLLAGVFVVLQAGVLGDGVALETAVLALILLLGLPLFFLAATWQGWQPLTRLWRWGKRLPLRRWAVFYDRIGRLILSSEDQAARFCRERPFTLVLALIVSIISWLAMVAEYWLMLTFLGGPVTAITTIILLTAARIAFLLPAPGGLQTLEASQLLAFAAVGLNPAIAISLSLLIRGRDVLLGAVGLWWGSRRQQRTRPLAG
;
A
#
# COMPACT_ATOMS: atom_id res chain seq x y z
N TYR A 1 -8.41 2.19 -8.26
CA TYR A 1 -9.50 2.07 -9.25
C TYR A 1 -9.05 2.20 -10.70
N PHE A 2 -8.09 3.07 -11.02
CA PHE A 2 -7.72 3.37 -12.41
C PHE A 2 -6.51 2.58 -12.96
N THR A 3 -5.92 1.69 -12.15
CA THR A 3 -4.70 0.95 -12.49
C THR A 3 -4.82 -0.53 -12.10
N PRO A 4 -4.02 -1.44 -12.69
CA PRO A 4 -4.01 -2.86 -12.32
C PRO A 4 -3.59 -3.02 -10.85
N GLY A 5 -4.49 -3.59 -10.03
CA GLY A 5 -4.31 -3.74 -8.59
C GLY A 5 -4.54 -2.44 -7.80
N PRO A 6 -5.30 -2.47 -6.68
CA PRO A 6 -5.52 -1.26 -5.87
C PRO A 6 -4.24 -0.73 -5.20
N GLN A 7 -3.21 -1.57 -5.04
CA GLN A 7 -2.01 -1.23 -4.27
C GLN A 7 -0.75 -0.94 -5.08
N PHE A 8 -0.62 -1.39 -6.34
CA PHE A 8 0.67 -1.44 -7.05
C PHE A 8 0.67 -0.86 -8.49
N GLY A 9 -0.33 -0.06 -8.82
CA GLY A 9 -0.50 0.45 -10.18
C GLY A 9 -0.03 1.89 -10.40
N GLY A 10 0.24 2.64 -9.34
CA GLY A 10 0.57 4.07 -9.40
C GLY A 10 2.06 4.37 -9.35
N GLU A 11 2.84 3.48 -8.74
CA GLU A 11 4.25 3.65 -8.43
C GLU A 11 5.12 3.81 -9.69
N PRO A 12 4.92 3.01 -10.78
CA PRO A 12 5.68 3.24 -12.01
C PRO A 12 5.44 4.64 -12.59
N VAL A 13 4.21 5.13 -12.48
CA VAL A 13 3.84 6.47 -12.95
C VAL A 13 4.48 7.54 -12.07
N GLN A 14 4.48 7.36 -10.75
CA GLN A 14 5.16 8.28 -9.81
C GLN A 14 6.65 8.41 -10.13
N VAL A 15 7.35 7.30 -10.37
CA VAL A 15 8.78 7.31 -10.74
C VAL A 15 9.01 8.11 -12.02
N ILE A 16 8.20 7.87 -13.06
CA ILE A 16 8.31 8.58 -14.35
C ILE A 16 7.98 10.07 -14.20
N LEU A 17 6.98 10.43 -13.39
CA LEU A 17 6.59 11.82 -13.15
C LEU A 17 7.68 12.58 -12.39
N VAL A 18 8.25 11.98 -11.35
CA VAL A 18 9.33 12.60 -10.56
C VAL A 18 10.56 12.81 -11.44
N GLU A 19 10.95 11.81 -12.24
CA GLU A 19 12.06 11.95 -13.18
C GLU A 19 11.81 13.11 -14.17
N ARG A 20 10.65 13.13 -14.82
CA ARG A 20 10.36 14.10 -15.90
C ARG A 20 10.11 15.52 -15.40
N GLN A 21 9.44 15.69 -14.25
CA GLN A 21 9.04 17.00 -13.75
C GLN A 21 10.10 17.65 -12.88
N HIS A 22 10.93 16.87 -12.19
CA HIS A 22 11.94 17.37 -11.26
C HIS A 22 13.38 17.10 -11.70
N GLY A 23 13.59 16.43 -12.84
CA GLY A 23 14.94 16.15 -13.37
C GLY A 23 15.77 15.20 -12.51
N VAL A 24 15.12 14.47 -11.59
CA VAL A 24 15.78 13.57 -10.65
C VAL A 24 16.14 12.26 -11.36
N PRO A 25 17.34 11.67 -11.14
CA PRO A 25 17.70 10.38 -11.72
C PRO A 25 16.69 9.28 -11.38
N ARG A 26 16.38 8.39 -12.35
CA ARG A 26 15.43 7.26 -12.15
C ARG A 26 15.74 6.41 -10.92
N SER A 27 17.02 6.19 -10.62
CA SER A 27 17.43 5.39 -9.46
C SER A 27 16.95 6.03 -8.16
N ALA A 28 17.08 7.36 -8.05
CA ALA A 28 16.72 8.10 -6.84
C ALA A 28 15.19 8.21 -6.71
N ALA A 29 14.47 8.40 -7.81
CA ALA A 29 13.01 8.33 -7.84
C ALA A 29 12.51 6.93 -7.40
N LEU A 30 13.15 5.86 -7.89
CA LEU A 30 12.84 4.48 -7.47
C LEU A 30 13.14 4.24 -5.99
N THR A 31 14.27 4.73 -5.49
CA THR A 31 14.62 4.64 -4.07
C THR A 31 13.56 5.32 -3.20
N ALA A 32 13.18 6.55 -3.53
CA ALA A 32 12.19 7.31 -2.79
C ALA A 32 10.83 6.60 -2.74
N VAL A 33 10.31 6.19 -3.91
CA VAL A 33 9.01 5.50 -4.00
C VAL A 33 9.06 4.13 -3.31
N SER A 34 10.18 3.40 -3.42
CA SER A 34 10.32 2.09 -2.76
C SER A 34 10.37 2.21 -1.24
N LEU A 35 11.12 3.19 -0.70
CA LEU A 35 11.19 3.43 0.74
C LEU A 35 9.84 3.89 1.30
N ASP A 36 9.18 4.84 0.62
CA ASP A 36 7.85 5.32 0.98
C ASP A 36 6.85 4.15 1.04
N LYS A 37 6.81 3.33 0.00
CA LYS A 37 5.92 2.16 -0.06
C LYS A 37 6.25 1.13 1.02
N THR A 38 7.52 0.93 1.33
CA THR A 38 7.94 0.01 2.41
C THR A 38 7.43 0.48 3.76
N LEU A 39 7.52 1.79 4.05
CA LEU A 39 7.00 2.37 5.30
C LEU A 39 5.46 2.27 5.34
N GLU A 40 4.77 2.59 4.25
CA GLU A 40 3.32 2.44 4.11
C GLU A 40 2.88 0.99 4.40
N LEU A 41 3.54 0.00 3.78
CA LEU A 41 3.25 -1.42 3.98
C LEU A 41 3.55 -1.88 5.41
N THR A 42 4.62 -1.38 6.02
CA THR A 42 4.96 -1.68 7.42
C THR A 42 3.82 -1.26 8.36
N VAL A 43 3.35 -0.02 8.22
CA VAL A 43 2.24 0.48 9.05
C VAL A 43 0.93 -0.25 8.72
N ASN A 44 0.65 -0.53 7.45
CA ASN A 44 -0.53 -1.30 7.03
C ASN A 44 -0.58 -2.69 7.66
N PHE A 45 0.51 -3.46 7.58
CA PHE A 45 0.53 -4.82 8.13
C PHE A 45 0.56 -4.82 9.66
N ALA A 46 1.18 -3.82 10.29
CA ALA A 46 1.09 -3.64 11.74
C ALA A 46 -0.36 -3.34 12.18
N PHE A 47 -1.06 -2.46 11.47
CA PHE A 47 -2.49 -2.18 11.69
C PHE A 47 -3.34 -3.43 11.50
N LEU A 48 -3.12 -4.18 10.43
CA LEU A 48 -3.84 -5.42 10.16
C LEU A 48 -3.62 -6.46 11.25
N LEU A 49 -2.39 -6.60 11.76
CA LEU A 49 -2.08 -7.55 12.83
C LEU A 49 -2.80 -7.17 14.13
N ALA A 50 -2.77 -5.89 14.49
CA ALA A 50 -3.52 -5.36 15.64
C ALA A 50 -5.03 -5.51 15.45
N GLY A 51 -5.53 -5.23 14.25
CA GLY A 51 -6.94 -5.33 13.91
C GLY A 51 -7.47 -6.77 13.96
N VAL A 52 -6.70 -7.73 13.42
CA VAL A 52 -7.00 -9.16 13.56
C VAL A 52 -7.02 -9.55 15.03
N PHE A 53 -6.06 -9.10 15.84
CA PHE A 53 -6.08 -9.35 17.28
C PHE A 53 -7.36 -8.81 17.96
N VAL A 54 -7.83 -7.62 17.58
CA VAL A 54 -9.10 -7.07 18.10
C VAL A 54 -10.31 -7.91 17.66
N VAL A 55 -10.36 -8.33 16.39
CA VAL A 55 -11.42 -9.22 15.87
C VAL A 55 -11.51 -10.52 16.68
N LEU A 56 -10.37 -11.02 17.15
CA LEU A 56 -10.29 -12.21 18.00
C LEU A 56 -10.81 -12.00 19.40
N GLN A 57 -10.37 -10.94 20.06
CA GLN A 57 -10.85 -10.62 21.41
C GLN A 57 -12.36 -10.35 21.41
N ALA A 58 -12.91 -9.87 20.29
CA ALA A 58 -14.33 -9.63 20.13
C ALA A 58 -15.16 -10.89 19.79
N GLY A 59 -14.54 -12.05 19.53
CA GLY A 59 -15.25 -13.31 19.25
C GLY A 59 -16.09 -13.28 17.97
N VAL A 60 -15.73 -12.43 17.00
CA VAL A 60 -16.53 -12.19 15.78
C VAL A 60 -16.37 -13.31 14.75
N LEU A 61 -15.26 -14.05 14.80
CA LEU A 61 -15.00 -15.19 13.92
C LEU A 61 -15.44 -16.49 14.64
N GLY A 62 -16.25 -17.31 13.98
CA GLY A 62 -16.60 -18.65 14.46
C GLY A 62 -15.43 -19.65 14.36
N ASP A 63 -15.60 -20.84 14.95
CA ASP A 63 -14.57 -21.89 15.11
C ASP A 63 -13.98 -22.45 13.79
N GLY A 64 -14.50 -22.04 12.63
CA GLY A 64 -14.11 -22.59 11.31
C GLY A 64 -12.94 -21.91 10.60
N VAL A 65 -12.41 -20.80 11.13
CA VAL A 65 -11.24 -20.13 10.53
C VAL A 65 -9.98 -20.69 11.16
N ALA A 66 -9.04 -21.18 10.33
CA ALA A 66 -7.70 -21.59 10.76
C ALA A 66 -6.89 -20.35 11.20
N LEU A 67 -7.25 -19.80 12.34
CA LEU A 67 -6.85 -18.49 12.79
C LEU A 67 -5.34 -18.34 12.95
N GLU A 68 -4.71 -19.39 13.47
CA GLU A 68 -3.25 -19.48 13.59
C GLU A 68 -2.56 -19.27 12.25
N THR A 69 -3.16 -19.79 11.16
CA THR A 69 -2.62 -19.60 9.81
C THR A 69 -2.77 -18.17 9.31
N ALA A 70 -3.87 -17.48 9.64
CA ALA A 70 -4.08 -16.09 9.28
C ALA A 70 -3.12 -15.15 10.02
N VAL A 71 -2.94 -15.36 11.32
CA VAL A 71 -1.98 -14.60 12.14
C VAL A 71 -0.55 -14.84 11.65
N LEU A 72 -0.17 -16.11 11.42
CA LEU A 72 1.15 -16.44 10.88
C LEU A 72 1.40 -15.80 9.51
N ALA A 73 0.41 -15.83 8.62
CA ALA A 73 0.50 -15.19 7.31
C ALA A 73 0.72 -13.68 7.44
N LEU A 74 0.00 -12.99 8.33
CA LEU A 74 0.21 -11.56 8.59
C LEU A 74 1.58 -11.26 9.19
N ILE A 75 2.07 -12.07 10.13
CA ILE A 75 3.41 -11.91 10.71
C ILE A 75 4.47 -12.06 9.62
N LEU A 76 4.33 -13.07 8.75
CA LEU A 76 5.24 -13.27 7.62
C LEU A 76 5.21 -12.08 6.66
N LEU A 77 4.01 -11.57 6.37
CA LEU A 77 3.79 -10.45 5.45
C LEU A 77 4.33 -9.13 6.01
N LEU A 78 4.19 -8.88 7.32
CA LEU A 78 4.83 -7.77 8.04
C LEU A 78 6.37 -7.94 8.09
N GLY A 79 6.84 -9.18 8.18
CA GLY A 79 8.26 -9.51 8.17
C GLY A 79 8.96 -9.08 6.87
N LEU A 80 8.27 -9.07 5.73
CA LEU A 80 8.85 -8.69 4.44
C LEU A 80 9.35 -7.22 4.38
N PRO A 81 8.51 -6.19 4.61
CA PRO A 81 8.97 -4.81 4.59
C PRO A 81 9.95 -4.51 5.74
N LEU A 82 9.77 -5.11 6.92
CA LEU A 82 10.72 -4.97 8.03
C LEU A 82 12.09 -5.56 7.68
N PHE A 83 12.11 -6.75 7.07
CA PHE A 83 13.34 -7.36 6.58
C PHE A 83 14.01 -6.49 5.52
N PHE A 84 13.25 -5.92 4.58
CA PHE A 84 13.79 -5.01 3.58
C PHE A 84 14.41 -3.75 4.21
N LEU A 85 13.75 -3.13 5.19
CA LEU A 85 14.31 -1.99 5.95
C LEU A 85 15.56 -2.38 6.72
N ALA A 86 15.54 -3.53 7.42
CA ALA A 86 16.69 -4.01 8.17
C ALA A 86 17.88 -4.34 7.26
N ALA A 87 17.63 -5.01 6.13
CA ALA A 87 18.63 -5.35 5.13
C ALA A 87 19.25 -4.08 4.52
N THR A 88 18.42 -3.13 4.08
CA THR A 88 18.91 -1.86 3.51
C THR A 88 19.69 -1.04 4.54
N TRP A 89 19.27 -1.01 5.80
CA TRP A 89 20.02 -0.34 6.87
C TRP A 89 21.40 -0.98 7.11
N GLN A 90 21.50 -2.31 7.02
CA GLN A 90 22.77 -3.04 7.10
C GLN A 90 23.63 -2.94 5.82
N GLY A 91 23.17 -2.23 4.79
CA GLY A 91 23.85 -2.15 3.48
C GLY A 91 23.72 -3.41 2.64
N TRP A 92 22.82 -4.32 3.01
CA TRP A 92 22.50 -5.50 2.21
C TRP A 92 21.59 -5.10 1.03
N GLN A 93 21.76 -5.81 -0.09
CA GLN A 93 21.08 -5.55 -1.36
C GLN A 93 20.17 -6.75 -1.74
N PRO A 94 19.04 -6.95 -1.02
CA PRO A 94 18.20 -8.13 -1.17
C PRO A 94 17.61 -8.27 -2.59
N LEU A 95 17.13 -7.19 -3.20
CA LEU A 95 16.53 -7.21 -4.53
C LEU A 95 17.58 -7.48 -5.62
N THR A 96 18.78 -6.91 -5.50
CA THR A 96 19.88 -7.18 -6.42
C THR A 96 20.29 -8.65 -6.36
N ARG A 97 20.36 -9.24 -5.16
CA ARG A 97 20.70 -10.66 -5.00
C ARG A 97 19.62 -11.56 -5.61
N LEU A 98 18.34 -11.26 -5.36
CA LEU A 98 17.22 -11.97 -5.97
C LEU A 98 17.26 -11.88 -7.51
N TRP A 99 17.53 -10.69 -8.05
CA TRP A 99 17.68 -10.46 -9.48
C TRP A 99 18.83 -11.27 -10.10
N ARG A 100 20.00 -11.28 -9.44
CA ARG A 100 21.15 -12.08 -9.88
C ARG A 100 20.89 -13.57 -9.83
N TRP A 101 20.10 -14.03 -8.86
CA TRP A 101 19.70 -15.44 -8.77
C TRP A 101 18.79 -15.83 -9.94
N GLY A 102 17.85 -14.96 -10.33
CA GLY A 102 17.00 -15.15 -11.50
C GLY A 102 17.75 -15.18 -12.85
N LYS A 103 18.93 -14.53 -12.94
CA LYS A 103 19.79 -14.54 -14.14
C LYS A 103 20.40 -15.92 -14.45
N ARG A 104 20.24 -16.93 -13.59
CA ARG A 104 20.64 -18.32 -13.88
C ARG A 104 19.84 -18.96 -15.02
N LEU A 105 18.74 -18.35 -15.45
CA LEU A 105 17.97 -18.76 -16.62
C LEU A 105 18.57 -18.17 -17.92
N PRO A 106 18.91 -18.99 -18.93
CA PRO A 106 19.63 -18.54 -20.13
C PRO A 106 18.72 -17.83 -21.14
N LEU A 107 18.17 -16.67 -20.77
CA LEU A 107 17.32 -15.85 -21.65
C LEU A 107 18.19 -14.84 -22.45
N ARG A 108 18.97 -15.36 -23.40
CA ARG A 108 19.92 -14.60 -24.24
C ARG A 108 19.28 -13.43 -25.01
N ARG A 109 17.99 -13.55 -25.36
CA ARG A 109 17.23 -12.54 -26.14
C ARG A 109 16.96 -11.23 -25.38
N TRP A 110 17.11 -11.22 -24.06
CA TRP A 110 16.76 -10.08 -23.20
C TRP A 110 17.95 -9.59 -22.36
N ALA A 111 19.16 -10.10 -22.60
CA ALA A 111 20.33 -9.87 -21.74
C ALA A 111 20.60 -8.37 -21.46
N VAL A 112 20.52 -7.53 -22.49
CA VAL A 112 20.73 -6.07 -22.36
C VAL A 112 19.68 -5.40 -21.49
N PHE A 113 18.41 -5.81 -21.61
CA PHE A 113 17.32 -5.32 -20.75
C PHE A 113 17.53 -5.77 -19.31
N TYR A 114 17.87 -7.05 -19.10
CA TYR A 114 18.15 -7.60 -17.77
C TYR A 114 19.30 -6.88 -17.05
N ASP A 115 20.37 -6.54 -17.77
CA ASP A 115 21.51 -5.82 -17.20
C ASP A 115 21.19 -4.34 -16.91
N ARG A 116 20.35 -3.70 -17.74
CA ARG A 116 19.87 -2.34 -17.47
C ARG A 116 19.02 -2.30 -16.20
N ILE A 117 18.05 -3.20 -16.06
CA ILE A 117 17.20 -3.28 -14.86
C ILE A 117 18.03 -3.66 -13.64
N GLY A 118 18.95 -4.63 -13.75
CA GLY A 118 19.81 -5.02 -12.64
C GLY A 118 20.70 -3.88 -12.12
N ARG A 119 21.25 -3.06 -13.02
CA ARG A 119 22.01 -1.86 -12.62
C ARG A 119 21.12 -0.81 -11.94
N LEU A 120 19.89 -0.64 -12.44
CA LEU A 120 18.93 0.28 -11.84
C LEU A 120 18.56 -0.14 -10.41
N ILE A 121 18.23 -1.42 -10.20
CA ILE A 121 17.94 -2.00 -8.88
C ILE A 121 19.14 -1.82 -7.94
N LEU A 122 20.34 -2.19 -8.39
CA LEU A 122 21.57 -2.03 -7.61
C LEU A 122 21.81 -0.58 -7.18
N SER A 123 21.69 0.36 -8.12
CA SER A 123 21.85 1.78 -7.82
C SER A 123 20.80 2.31 -6.85
N SER A 124 19.55 1.83 -6.95
CA SER A 124 18.48 2.23 -6.05
C SER A 124 18.64 1.66 -4.64
N GLU A 125 19.13 0.42 -4.50
CA GLU A 125 19.39 -0.19 -3.19
C GLU A 125 20.60 0.44 -2.50
N ASP A 126 21.65 0.79 -3.24
CA ASP A 126 22.80 1.51 -2.68
C ASP A 126 22.38 2.91 -2.19
N GLN A 127 21.56 3.62 -2.98
CA GLN A 127 20.99 4.91 -2.56
C GLN A 127 20.06 4.77 -1.35
N ALA A 128 19.23 3.72 -1.30
CA ALA A 128 18.37 3.44 -0.15
C ALA A 128 19.20 3.18 1.11
N ALA A 129 20.24 2.34 1.01
CA ALA A 129 21.12 2.02 2.12
C ALA A 129 21.87 3.25 2.64
N ARG A 130 22.40 4.09 1.74
CA ARG A 130 23.03 5.37 2.12
C ARG A 130 22.04 6.29 2.83
N PHE A 131 20.83 6.45 2.29
CA PHE A 131 19.80 7.28 2.89
C PHE A 131 19.43 6.81 4.30
N CYS A 132 19.16 5.51 4.48
CA CYS A 132 18.84 4.93 5.79
C CYS A 132 19.96 5.13 6.82
N ARG A 133 21.22 5.06 6.40
CA ARG A 133 22.40 5.22 7.28
C ARG A 133 22.74 6.68 7.59
N GLU A 134 22.70 7.55 6.59
CA GLU A 134 23.13 8.95 6.71
C GLU A 134 22.02 9.85 7.26
N ARG A 135 20.74 9.49 7.05
CA ARG A 135 19.57 10.30 7.42
C ARG A 135 18.51 9.49 8.18
N PRO A 136 18.86 8.80 9.28
CA PRO A 136 17.90 7.98 10.04
C PRO A 136 16.75 8.82 10.61
N PHE A 137 16.99 10.07 10.97
CA PHE A 137 15.94 10.97 11.45
C PHE A 137 14.87 11.25 10.38
N THR A 138 15.27 11.44 9.13
CA THR A 138 14.32 11.63 8.02
C THR A 138 13.49 10.37 7.78
N LEU A 139 14.08 9.18 7.96
CA LEU A 139 13.35 7.92 7.88
C LEU A 139 12.30 7.80 9.00
N VAL A 140 12.65 8.18 10.24
CA VAL A 140 11.70 8.23 11.37
C VAL A 140 10.59 9.24 11.10
N LEU A 141 10.92 10.42 10.57
CA LEU A 141 9.91 11.41 10.20
C LEU A 141 8.96 10.88 9.12
N ALA A 142 9.48 10.19 8.10
CA ALA A 142 8.66 9.54 7.07
C ALA A 142 7.75 8.45 7.67
N LEU A 143 8.25 7.67 8.63
CA LEU A 143 7.44 6.70 9.37
C LEU A 143 6.33 7.39 10.17
N ILE A 144 6.62 8.49 10.85
CA ILE A 144 5.61 9.27 11.59
C ILE A 144 4.55 9.82 10.63
N VAL A 145 4.94 10.36 9.48
CA VAL A 145 4.00 10.82 8.45
C VAL A 145 3.13 9.68 7.94
N SER A 146 3.69 8.49 7.75
CA SER A 146 2.94 7.28 7.38
C SER A 146 1.93 6.88 8.47
N ILE A 147 2.33 6.91 9.74
CA ILE A 147 1.44 6.64 10.88
C ILE A 147 0.31 7.66 10.96
N ILE A 148 0.61 8.96 10.82
CA ILE A 148 -0.41 10.03 10.83
C ILE A 148 -1.38 9.85 9.67
N SER A 149 -0.88 9.50 8.48
CA SER A 149 -1.72 9.23 7.30
C SER A 149 -2.66 8.06 7.56
N TRP A 150 -2.18 7.01 8.23
CA TRP A 150 -2.99 5.88 8.66
C TRP A 150 -4.03 6.26 9.73
N LEU A 151 -3.67 7.07 10.72
CA LEU A 151 -4.62 7.56 11.72
C LEU A 151 -5.71 8.43 11.09
N ALA A 152 -5.35 9.30 10.15
CA ALA A 152 -6.31 10.10 9.39
C ALA A 152 -7.28 9.20 8.61
N MET A 153 -6.79 8.11 8.03
CA MET A 153 -7.59 7.13 7.31
C MET A 153 -8.56 6.36 8.23
N VAL A 154 -8.14 6.03 9.47
CA VAL A 154 -9.02 5.45 10.49
C VAL A 154 -10.09 6.45 10.93
N ALA A 155 -9.69 7.70 11.21
CA ALA A 155 -10.59 8.77 11.61
C ALA A 155 -11.63 9.07 10.51
N GLU A 156 -11.20 9.10 9.26
CA GLU A 156 -12.08 9.28 8.11
C GLU A 156 -13.11 8.14 8.00
N TYR A 157 -12.69 6.89 8.15
CA TYR A 157 -13.59 5.75 8.12
C TYR A 157 -14.60 5.78 9.29
N TRP A 158 -14.13 6.15 10.49
CA TRP A 158 -14.99 6.38 11.65
C TRP A 158 -16.03 7.48 11.40
N LEU A 159 -15.64 8.60 10.79
CA LEU A 159 -16.56 9.68 10.42
C LEU A 159 -17.61 9.20 9.42
N MET A 160 -17.22 8.42 8.40
CA MET A 160 -18.17 7.84 7.44
C MET A 160 -19.22 6.96 8.13
N LEU A 161 -18.80 6.11 9.07
CA LEU A 161 -19.72 5.30 9.88
C LEU A 161 -20.68 6.16 10.70
N THR A 162 -20.15 7.22 11.32
CA THR A 162 -20.92 8.17 12.13
C THR A 162 -22.00 8.86 11.29
N PHE A 163 -21.64 9.36 10.11
CA PHE A 163 -22.58 10.03 9.19
C PHE A 163 -23.69 9.11 8.69
N LEU A 164 -23.41 7.81 8.54
CA LEU A 164 -24.39 6.81 8.11
C LEU A 164 -25.25 6.27 9.27
N GLY A 165 -25.09 6.80 10.49
CA GLY A 165 -25.85 6.37 11.66
C GLY A 165 -25.45 5.00 12.21
N GLY A 166 -24.24 4.52 11.89
CA GLY A 166 -23.71 3.27 12.44
C GLY A 166 -23.21 3.44 13.88
N PRO A 167 -23.08 2.34 14.66
CA PRO A 167 -22.52 2.40 15.99
C PRO A 167 -21.03 2.74 15.96
N VAL A 168 -20.64 3.66 16.84
CA VAL A 168 -19.39 4.43 16.73
C VAL A 168 -18.27 3.97 17.66
N THR A 169 -18.33 2.73 18.15
CA THR A 169 -17.28 2.24 19.05
C THR A 169 -15.95 2.08 18.31
N ALA A 170 -14.84 2.35 19.00
CA ALA A 170 -13.50 2.18 18.44
C ALA A 170 -13.25 0.72 18.00
N ILE A 171 -13.74 -0.24 18.78
CA ILE A 171 -13.59 -1.68 18.49
C ILE A 171 -14.32 -2.06 17.21
N THR A 172 -15.61 -1.68 17.07
CA THR A 172 -16.39 -1.93 15.85
C THR A 172 -15.73 -1.29 14.63
N THR A 173 -15.25 -0.06 14.76
CA THR A 173 -14.55 0.64 13.67
C THR A 173 -13.31 -0.11 13.22
N ILE A 174 -12.49 -0.58 14.18
CA ILE A 174 -11.29 -1.37 13.88
C ILE A 174 -11.68 -2.66 13.17
N ILE A 175 -12.65 -3.42 13.67
CA ILE A 175 -13.11 -4.69 13.06
C ILE A 175 -13.53 -4.46 11.59
N LEU A 176 -14.40 -3.48 11.36
CA LEU A 176 -14.94 -3.20 10.03
C LEU A 176 -13.84 -2.69 9.06
N LEU A 177 -12.93 -1.84 9.56
CA LEU A 177 -11.81 -1.35 8.78
C LEU A 177 -10.80 -2.45 8.47
N THR A 178 -10.52 -3.37 9.40
CA THR A 178 -9.68 -4.55 9.16
C THR A 178 -10.25 -5.40 8.03
N ALA A 179 -11.56 -5.67 8.04
CA ALA A 179 -12.22 -6.39 6.95
C ALA A 179 -12.05 -5.68 5.60
N ALA A 180 -12.23 -4.35 5.56
CA ALA A 180 -12.00 -3.56 4.35
C ALA A 180 -10.55 -3.67 3.85
N ARG A 181 -9.56 -3.61 4.74
CA ARG A 181 -8.14 -3.68 4.39
C ARG A 181 -7.73 -5.03 3.85
N ILE A 182 -8.25 -6.11 4.43
CA ILE A 182 -8.05 -7.47 3.91
C ILE A 182 -8.64 -7.57 2.50
N ALA A 183 -9.81 -6.99 2.25
CA ALA A 183 -10.41 -6.99 0.91
C ALA A 183 -9.58 -6.24 -0.14
N PHE A 184 -8.86 -5.19 0.26
CA PHE A 184 -7.94 -4.45 -0.62
C PHE A 184 -6.62 -5.18 -0.90
N LEU A 185 -6.23 -6.17 -0.08
CA LEU A 185 -5.05 -7.01 -0.34
C LEU A 185 -5.32 -8.08 -1.40
N LEU A 186 -6.59 -8.47 -1.59
CA LEU A 186 -6.96 -9.46 -2.60
C LEU A 186 -6.79 -8.85 -4.00
N PRO A 187 -6.07 -9.52 -4.92
CA PRO A 187 -5.84 -9.04 -6.28
C PRO A 187 -7.12 -9.17 -7.13
N ALA A 188 -8.10 -8.33 -6.86
CA ALA A 188 -9.32 -8.17 -7.64
C ALA A 188 -9.31 -6.79 -8.33
N PRO A 189 -9.59 -6.71 -9.65
CA PRO A 189 -9.65 -5.43 -10.35
C PRO A 189 -10.68 -4.51 -9.68
N GLY A 190 -10.19 -3.39 -9.14
CA GLY A 190 -11.00 -2.40 -8.42
C GLY A 190 -11.65 -2.89 -7.12
N GLY A 191 -11.28 -4.05 -6.57
CA GLY A 191 -11.95 -4.63 -5.39
C GLY A 191 -13.47 -4.73 -5.55
N LEU A 192 -13.97 -4.83 -6.79
CA LEU A 192 -15.37 -4.56 -7.17
C LEU A 192 -16.39 -5.54 -6.57
N GLN A 193 -15.93 -6.63 -5.93
CA GLN A 193 -16.76 -7.55 -5.15
C GLN A 193 -16.20 -7.83 -3.76
N THR A 194 -14.87 -7.84 -3.61
CA THR A 194 -14.23 -8.22 -2.34
C THR A 194 -14.53 -7.22 -1.23
N LEU A 195 -14.54 -5.91 -1.52
CA LEU A 195 -14.82 -4.89 -0.52
C LEU A 195 -16.25 -5.00 0.00
N GLU A 196 -17.23 -5.01 -0.90
CA GLU A 196 -18.65 -5.08 -0.55
C GLU A 196 -18.99 -6.38 0.20
N ALA A 197 -18.48 -7.53 -0.26
CA ALA A 197 -18.65 -8.80 0.43
C ALA A 197 -18.01 -8.78 1.83
N SER A 198 -16.78 -8.26 1.94
CA SER A 198 -16.10 -8.18 3.25
C SER A 198 -16.83 -7.28 4.24
N GLN A 199 -17.39 -6.15 3.77
CA GLN A 199 -18.13 -5.23 4.60
C GLN A 199 -19.47 -5.82 5.01
N LEU A 200 -20.21 -6.43 4.08
CA LEU A 200 -21.47 -7.11 4.40
C LEU A 200 -21.27 -8.21 5.46
N LEU A 201 -20.23 -9.04 5.30
CA LEU A 201 -19.89 -10.08 6.27
C LEU A 201 -19.47 -9.49 7.63
N ALA A 202 -18.63 -8.46 7.65
CA ALA A 202 -18.17 -7.85 8.88
C ALA A 202 -19.30 -7.14 9.64
N PHE A 203 -20.21 -6.46 8.93
CA PHE A 203 -21.40 -5.86 9.53
C PHE A 203 -22.33 -6.92 10.09
N ALA A 204 -22.60 -8.00 9.33
CA ALA A 204 -23.43 -9.11 9.81
C ALA A 204 -22.84 -9.76 11.08
N ALA A 205 -21.52 -9.96 11.11
CA ALA A 205 -20.83 -10.59 12.23
C ALA A 205 -20.84 -9.74 13.52
N VAL A 206 -20.97 -8.41 13.39
CA VAL A 206 -21.10 -7.49 14.54
C VAL A 206 -22.58 -7.11 14.79
N GLY A 207 -23.53 -7.74 14.10
CA GLY A 207 -24.98 -7.52 14.29
C GLY A 207 -25.49 -6.18 13.75
N LEU A 208 -24.80 -5.59 12.78
CA LEU A 208 -25.13 -4.29 12.19
C LEU A 208 -25.98 -4.42 10.92
N ASN A 209 -26.73 -3.34 10.61
CA ASN A 209 -27.56 -3.29 9.42
C ASN A 209 -26.72 -3.38 8.12
N PRO A 210 -26.92 -4.40 7.27
CA PRO A 210 -26.20 -4.55 6.00
C PRO A 210 -26.38 -3.37 5.03
N ALA A 211 -27.48 -2.61 5.13
CA ALA A 211 -27.70 -1.42 4.32
C ALA A 211 -26.63 -0.33 4.56
N ILE A 212 -26.11 -0.23 5.80
CA ILE A 212 -25.02 0.69 6.14
C ILE A 212 -23.72 0.23 5.47
N ALA A 213 -23.46 -1.08 5.40
CA ALA A 213 -22.27 -1.64 4.76
C ALA A 213 -22.20 -1.31 3.26
N ILE A 214 -23.33 -1.41 2.55
CA ILE A 214 -23.45 -1.04 1.13
C ILE A 214 -23.25 0.46 0.97
N SER A 215 -23.94 1.26 1.79
CA SER A 215 -23.84 2.73 1.76
C SER A 215 -22.40 3.20 2.00
N LEU A 216 -21.71 2.58 2.95
CA LEU A 216 -20.31 2.85 3.28
C LEU A 216 -19.38 2.49 2.12
N SER A 217 -19.58 1.31 1.50
CA SER A 217 -18.80 0.87 0.34
C SER A 217 -18.95 1.84 -0.84
N LEU A 218 -20.18 2.30 -1.11
CA LEU A 218 -20.46 3.30 -2.13
C LEU A 218 -19.83 4.66 -1.80
N LEU A 219 -19.87 5.09 -0.54
CA LEU A 219 -19.26 6.35 -0.10
C LEU A 219 -17.73 6.33 -0.26
N ILE A 220 -17.08 5.24 0.13
CA ILE A 220 -15.63 5.02 -0.07
C ILE A 220 -15.28 5.09 -1.56
N ARG A 221 -16.05 4.38 -2.41
CA ARG A 221 -15.84 4.42 -3.87
C ARG A 221 -16.04 5.82 -4.44
N GLY A 222 -17.12 6.50 -4.05
CA GLY A 222 -17.44 7.84 -4.51
C GLY A 222 -16.30 8.80 -4.20
N ARG A 223 -15.82 8.80 -2.94
CA ARG A 223 -14.65 9.56 -2.53
C ARG A 223 -13.41 9.20 -3.36
N ASP A 224 -13.06 7.93 -3.47
CA ASP A 224 -11.82 7.51 -4.14
C ASP A 224 -11.82 7.83 -5.64
N VAL A 225 -12.98 7.71 -6.30
CA VAL A 225 -13.17 8.09 -7.70
C VAL A 225 -13.08 9.60 -7.85
N LEU A 226 -13.70 10.38 -6.95
CA LEU A 226 -13.62 11.84 -6.97
C LEU A 226 -12.17 12.32 -6.81
N LEU A 227 -11.47 11.82 -5.79
CA LEU A 227 -10.05 12.17 -5.56
C LEU A 227 -9.17 11.74 -6.73
N GLY A 228 -9.39 10.54 -7.28
CA GLY A 228 -8.67 10.07 -8.45
C GLY A 228 -8.93 10.92 -9.69
N ALA A 229 -10.17 11.31 -9.94
CA ALA A 229 -10.56 12.17 -11.07
C ALA A 229 -9.94 13.57 -10.94
N VAL A 230 -9.97 14.17 -9.74
CA VAL A 230 -9.30 15.45 -9.46
C VAL A 230 -7.79 15.33 -9.69
N GLY A 231 -7.17 14.25 -9.21
CA GLY A 231 -5.74 13.98 -9.40
C GLY A 231 -5.36 13.84 -10.88
N LEU A 232 -6.13 13.09 -11.66
CA LEU A 232 -5.93 12.93 -13.11
C LEU A 232 -6.12 14.25 -13.86
N TRP A 233 -7.18 14.99 -13.52
CA TRP A 233 -7.44 16.31 -14.10
C TRP A 233 -6.29 17.28 -13.84
N TRP A 234 -5.81 17.35 -12.59
CA TRP A 234 -4.67 18.19 -12.21
C TRP A 234 -3.37 17.75 -12.91
N GLY A 235 -3.09 16.44 -12.93
CA GLY A 235 -1.93 15.87 -13.61
C GLY A 235 -1.92 16.17 -15.11
N SER A 236 -3.08 16.05 -15.77
CA SER A 236 -3.22 16.34 -17.20
C SER A 236 -2.94 17.81 -17.52
N ARG A 237 -3.41 18.74 -16.69
CA ARG A 237 -3.15 20.19 -16.83
C ARG A 237 -1.67 20.54 -16.68
N ARG A 238 -0.97 19.89 -15.74
CA ARG A 238 0.48 20.10 -15.57
C ARG A 238 1.29 19.54 -16.73
N GLN A 239 0.93 18.38 -17.27
CA GLN A 239 1.59 17.81 -18.45
C GLN A 239 1.39 18.65 -19.71
N GLN A 240 0.23 19.29 -19.88
CA GLN A 240 -0.01 20.21 -21.00
C GLN A 240 0.88 21.45 -20.95
N ARG A 241 1.25 21.94 -19.75
CA ARG A 241 2.14 23.10 -19.58
C ARG A 241 3.62 22.79 -19.80
N THR A 242 4.04 21.53 -19.67
CA THR A 242 5.44 21.10 -19.82
C THR A 242 5.76 20.51 -21.19
N ARG A 243 4.83 20.49 -22.16
CA ARG A 243 5.17 20.16 -23.55
C ARG A 243 6.05 21.29 -24.11
N PRO A 244 7.31 21.02 -24.52
CA PRO A 244 8.01 21.95 -25.38
C PRO A 244 7.16 22.11 -26.64
N LEU A 245 6.98 23.35 -27.09
CA LEU A 245 6.53 23.62 -28.46
C LEU A 245 7.56 22.95 -29.37
N ALA A 246 7.22 21.78 -29.90
CA ALA A 246 7.99 21.15 -30.97
C ALA A 246 7.78 22.02 -32.22
N GLY A 247 8.73 22.93 -32.45
CA GLY A 247 9.01 23.53 -33.74
C GLY A 247 10.24 22.86 -34.34
#